data_AF-A0A2P5CM99-F1
#
_entry.id   AF-A0A2P5CM99-F1
#
_cell.length_a   1.000
_cell.length_b   1.000
_cell.length_c   1.000
_cell.angle_alpha   90.00
_cell.angle_beta   90.00
_cell.angle_gamma   90.00
#
_symmetry.space_group_name_H-M   'P 1'
#
loop_
_entity.id
_entity.type
_entity.pdbx_description
1 polymer ?
#
loop_
_entity_poly.entity_id
_entity_poly.type
_entity_poly.pdbx_seq_one_letter_code
_entity_poly.pdbx_strand_id
1 'polypeptide(L)'
;MEDTDFATKFSEKLRSLGSARYPCNVPKNIEKRVIIAISLNLQDCLKNKTCKCYKGKGFYASMNNQSFVRPSLSILESYYNKGKTGHDDHRFAAPYSQRRLRDRLITRRTIPFMFMDTNFSWWEKRLGTLILPRTRVSIIWLTHRKGTRWRFRPGVSAAIRFKVNNPEVWIDHILPS
;
A
#
# COMPACT_ATOMS: atom_id res chain seq x y z
N MET A 1 1.70 12.23 -24.67
CA MET A 1 1.94 11.63 -23.33
C MET A 1 2.84 10.39 -23.51
N GLU A 2 4.13 10.57 -23.83
CA GLU A 2 5.09 9.45 -23.94
C GLU A 2 6.01 9.34 -22.72
N ASP A 3 6.12 10.41 -21.94
CA ASP A 3 7.06 10.54 -20.84
C ASP A 3 6.80 9.52 -19.70
N THR A 4 5.53 9.13 -19.52
CA THR A 4 5.15 8.15 -18.49
C THR A 4 5.64 6.73 -18.81
N ASP A 5 5.67 6.33 -20.09
CA ASP A 5 6.10 4.99 -20.47
C ASP A 5 7.62 4.84 -20.35
N PHE A 6 8.36 5.86 -20.81
CA PHE A 6 9.81 5.93 -20.64
C PHE A 6 10.21 5.93 -19.16
N ALA A 7 9.63 6.82 -18.35
CA ALA A 7 9.90 6.89 -16.92
C ALA A 7 9.57 5.57 -16.20
N THR A 8 8.56 4.83 -16.67
CA THR A 8 8.18 3.52 -16.13
C THR A 8 9.22 2.45 -16.51
N LYS A 9 9.61 2.36 -17.79
CA LYS A 9 10.65 1.44 -18.27
C LYS A 9 11.98 1.67 -17.55
N PHE A 10 12.38 2.92 -17.35
CA PHE A 10 13.56 3.26 -16.57
C PHE A 10 13.43 2.84 -15.10
N SER A 11 12.29 3.15 -14.46
CA SER A 11 12.02 2.78 -13.06
C SER A 11 12.05 1.27 -12.81
N GLU A 12 11.75 0.45 -13.82
CA GLU A 12 11.77 -1.01 -13.75
C GLU A 12 13.16 -1.62 -13.80
N LYS A 13 14.12 -0.90 -14.37
CA LYS A 13 15.54 -1.30 -14.41
C LYS A 13 16.28 -0.98 -13.11
N LEU A 14 15.69 -0.20 -12.21
CA LEU A 14 16.31 0.12 -10.91
C LEU A 14 16.52 -1.14 -10.07
N ARG A 15 17.75 -1.33 -9.59
CA ARG A 15 18.20 -2.42 -8.71
C ARG A 15 18.96 -1.83 -7.52
N SER A 16 18.89 -2.49 -6.36
CA SER A 16 19.73 -2.10 -5.23
C SER A 16 21.17 -2.46 -5.55
N LEU A 17 22.10 -1.58 -5.17
CA LEU A 17 23.53 -1.89 -5.21
C LEU A 17 23.79 -3.05 -4.25
N GLY A 18 24.33 -4.16 -4.76
CA GLY A 18 24.62 -5.37 -3.99
C GLY A 18 26.11 -5.66 -4.00
N SER A 19 26.86 -4.96 -3.16
CA SER A 19 28.32 -5.13 -3.01
C SER A 19 28.68 -5.51 -1.58
N ALA A 20 29.93 -5.92 -1.34
CA ALA A 20 30.39 -6.23 0.02
C ALA A 20 30.26 -5.03 0.97
N ARG A 21 30.48 -3.82 0.46
CA ARG A 21 30.31 -2.56 1.23
C ARG A 21 28.84 -2.16 1.39
N TYR A 22 27.97 -2.54 0.44
CA TYR A 22 26.54 -2.22 0.45
C TYR A 22 25.70 -3.50 0.27
N PRO A 23 25.57 -4.34 1.32
CA PRO A 23 24.88 -5.61 1.19
C PRO A 23 23.36 -5.46 1.10
N CYS A 24 22.76 -6.25 0.21
CA CYS A 24 21.31 -6.35 0.06
C CYS A 24 20.71 -7.28 1.13
N ASN A 25 20.49 -6.75 2.33
CA ASN A 25 19.85 -7.48 3.42
C ASN A 25 18.33 -7.61 3.21
N VAL A 26 17.91 -8.69 2.55
CA VAL A 26 16.50 -9.03 2.33
C VAL A 26 16.03 -10.06 3.35
N PRO A 27 14.91 -9.84 4.05
CA PRO A 27 14.38 -10.81 5.01
C PRO A 27 14.06 -12.16 4.34
N LYS A 28 14.70 -13.23 4.85
CA LYS A 28 14.52 -14.61 4.35
C LYS A 28 13.38 -15.33 5.07
N ASN A 29 13.25 -15.10 6.37
CA ASN A 29 12.20 -15.68 7.21
C ASN A 29 10.99 -14.74 7.23
N ILE A 30 9.81 -15.29 6.94
CA ILE A 30 8.55 -14.55 6.90
C ILE A 30 7.72 -15.01 8.09
N GLU A 31 7.55 -14.14 9.08
CA GLU A 31 6.73 -14.43 10.27
C GLU A 31 5.25 -14.21 10.03
N LYS A 32 4.90 -13.09 9.35
CA LYS A 32 3.52 -12.70 9.06
C LYS A 32 3.35 -12.43 7.57
N ARG A 33 2.21 -12.88 7.02
CA ARG A 33 1.80 -12.61 5.65
C ARG A 33 0.54 -11.76 5.66
N VAL A 34 0.55 -10.65 4.94
CA VAL A 34 -0.59 -9.75 4.81
C VAL A 34 -0.91 -9.58 3.34
N ILE A 35 -2.18 -9.71 2.98
CA ILE A 35 -2.68 -9.46 1.63
C ILE A 35 -3.54 -8.20 1.67
N ILE A 36 -3.20 -7.22 0.83
CA ILE A 36 -3.90 -5.94 0.75
C ILE A 36 -4.41 -5.75 -0.67
N ALA A 37 -5.73 -5.72 -0.82
CA ALA A 37 -6.39 -5.40 -2.06
C ALA A 37 -6.59 -3.88 -2.15
N ILE A 38 -5.88 -3.22 -3.05
CA ILE A 38 -6.01 -1.78 -3.27
C ILE A 38 -7.04 -1.52 -4.37
N SER A 39 -7.90 -0.51 -4.16
CA SER A 39 -8.90 -0.11 -5.15
C SER A 39 -9.19 1.38 -5.16
N LEU A 40 -9.54 1.86 -6.35
CA LEU A 40 -10.30 3.09 -6.52
C LEU A 40 -11.79 2.72 -6.62
N ASN A 41 -12.62 3.56 -6.04
CA ASN A 41 -14.05 3.35 -5.88
C ASN A 41 -14.81 4.64 -6.15
N LEU A 42 -16.10 4.51 -6.47
CA LEU A 42 -17.02 5.64 -6.53
C LEU A 42 -18.00 5.57 -5.37
N GLN A 43 -18.20 6.71 -4.72
CA GLN A 43 -19.18 6.83 -3.64
C GLN A 43 -20.07 8.04 -3.89
N ASP A 44 -21.34 7.90 -3.51
CA ASP A 44 -22.28 9.00 -3.57
C ASP A 44 -21.82 10.15 -2.67
N CYS A 45 -22.04 11.37 -3.14
CA CYS A 45 -21.64 12.58 -2.45
C CYS A 45 -22.55 12.82 -1.24
N LEU A 46 -22.09 13.65 -0.30
CA LEU A 46 -22.94 14.05 0.83
C LEU A 46 -24.25 14.65 0.30
N LYS A 47 -25.36 14.36 1.01
CA LYS A 47 -26.67 14.98 0.71
C LYS A 47 -26.45 16.50 0.62
N ASN A 48 -26.93 17.10 -0.47
CA ASN A 48 -26.80 18.53 -0.81
C ASN A 48 -25.44 18.99 -1.36
N LYS A 49 -24.52 18.08 -1.74
CA LYS A 49 -23.31 18.41 -2.51
C LYS A 49 -23.31 17.68 -3.84
N THR A 50 -23.15 18.41 -4.94
CA THR A 50 -22.91 17.85 -6.27
C THR A 50 -21.42 17.65 -6.47
N CYS A 51 -20.99 16.42 -6.75
CA CYS A 51 -19.62 16.17 -7.19
C CYS A 51 -19.54 16.27 -8.71
N LYS A 52 -18.66 17.13 -9.22
CA LYS A 52 -18.34 17.23 -10.66
C LYS A 52 -17.38 16.11 -11.12
N CYS A 53 -17.60 14.89 -10.67
CA CYS A 53 -16.76 13.74 -11.00
C CYS A 53 -17.53 12.71 -11.84
N TYR A 54 -16.86 11.61 -12.18
CA TYR A 54 -17.42 10.56 -13.03
C TYR A 54 -18.75 10.01 -12.48
N LYS A 55 -19.80 10.01 -13.32
CA LYS A 55 -21.18 9.64 -12.95
C LYS A 55 -21.80 10.44 -11.79
N GLY A 56 -21.34 11.67 -11.53
CA GLY A 56 -21.85 12.50 -10.43
C GLY A 56 -21.47 12.00 -9.03
N LYS A 57 -20.56 11.02 -8.95
CA LYS A 57 -20.07 10.42 -7.70
C LYS A 57 -18.66 10.94 -7.37
N GLY A 58 -18.26 10.89 -6.11
CA GLY A 58 -16.90 11.22 -5.67
C GLY A 58 -15.94 10.04 -5.84
N PHE A 59 -14.66 10.32 -6.11
CA PHE A 59 -13.61 9.29 -6.09
C PHE A 59 -13.15 9.03 -4.66
N TYR A 60 -13.05 7.75 -4.32
CA TYR A 60 -12.53 7.29 -3.05
C TYR A 60 -11.52 6.16 -3.29
N ALA A 61 -10.58 6.01 -2.37
CA ALA A 61 -9.65 4.89 -2.37
C ALA A 61 -9.94 3.97 -1.19
N SER A 62 -9.72 2.68 -1.38
CA SER A 62 -9.87 1.68 -0.32
C SER A 62 -8.75 0.65 -0.34
N MET A 63 -8.50 0.11 0.85
CA MET A 63 -7.72 -1.11 1.05
C MET A 63 -8.64 -2.16 1.64
N ASN A 64 -8.69 -3.35 1.05
CA ASN A 64 -9.60 -4.43 1.48
C ASN A 64 -11.07 -3.99 1.56
N ASN A 65 -11.50 -3.14 0.63
CA ASN A 65 -12.83 -2.53 0.61
C ASN A 65 -13.15 -1.62 1.81
N GLN A 66 -12.13 -1.15 2.53
CA GLN A 66 -12.24 -0.19 3.63
C GLN A 66 -11.59 1.12 3.21
N SER A 67 -12.35 2.23 3.23
CA SER A 67 -11.79 3.57 3.02
C SER A 67 -11.36 4.17 4.34
N PHE A 68 -10.18 4.80 4.37
CA PHE A 68 -9.68 5.49 5.55
C PHE A 68 -10.42 6.81 5.76
N VAL A 69 -11.03 6.98 6.94
CA VAL A 69 -11.59 8.25 7.38
C VAL A 69 -10.68 8.80 8.48
N ARG A 70 -10.26 10.06 8.30
CA ARG A 70 -9.38 10.73 9.25
C ARG A 70 -10.11 10.88 10.60
N PRO A 71 -9.56 10.35 11.70
CA PRO A 71 -10.10 10.58 13.04
C PRO A 71 -9.94 12.04 13.48
N SER A 72 -10.71 12.46 14.49
CA SER A 72 -10.53 13.76 15.16
C SER A 72 -9.26 13.79 16.02
N LEU A 73 -8.93 12.67 16.66
CA LEU A 73 -7.71 12.48 17.46
C LEU A 73 -6.60 11.83 16.62
N SER A 74 -5.35 12.26 16.80
CA SER A 74 -4.21 11.64 16.11
C SER A 74 -4.07 10.16 16.48
N ILE A 75 -3.72 9.32 15.50
CA ILE A 75 -3.43 7.89 15.70
C ILE A 75 -2.30 7.71 16.72
N LEU A 76 -1.26 8.54 16.60
CA LEU A 76 -0.09 8.49 17.49
C LEU A 76 -0.47 8.86 18.92
N GLU A 77 -1.26 9.93 19.06
CA GLU A 77 -1.75 10.39 20.36
C GLU A 77 -2.66 9.35 21.01
N SER A 78 -3.59 8.77 20.25
CA SER A 78 -4.43 7.67 20.71
C SER A 78 -3.62 6.45 21.15
N TYR A 79 -2.53 6.14 20.45
CA TYR A 79 -1.64 5.02 20.78
C TYR A 79 -0.93 5.23 22.13
N TYR A 80 -0.40 6.43 22.38
CA TYR A 80 0.28 6.75 23.65
C TYR A 80 -0.67 7.01 24.81
N ASN A 81 -1.91 7.44 24.54
CA ASN A 81 -2.93 7.69 25.56
C ASN A 81 -3.75 6.44 25.93
N LYS A 82 -3.37 5.24 25.44
CA LYS A 82 -4.00 3.96 25.80
C LYS A 82 -3.96 3.75 27.31
N GLY A 83 -5.10 3.95 27.96
CA GLY A 83 -5.28 3.82 29.42
C GLY A 83 -6.09 4.95 30.08
N LYS A 84 -6.39 6.06 29.40
CA LYS A 84 -7.18 7.18 29.98
C LYS A 84 -8.60 7.32 29.43
N THR A 85 -8.86 6.79 28.25
CA THR A 85 -10.20 6.78 27.63
C THR A 85 -10.51 5.32 27.32
N GLY A 86 -11.62 4.80 27.84
CA GLY A 86 -12.03 3.38 27.75
C GLY A 86 -12.38 2.91 26.33
N HIS A 87 -11.49 3.15 25.37
CA HIS A 87 -11.55 2.64 24.02
C HIS A 87 -10.58 1.45 23.91
N ASP A 88 -10.91 0.38 24.64
CA ASP A 88 -10.22 -0.89 24.60
C ASP A 88 -10.55 -1.62 23.30
N ASP A 89 -9.84 -1.27 22.22
CA ASP A 89 -9.70 -2.19 21.09
C ASP A 89 -8.24 -2.61 20.93
N HIS A 90 -7.95 -3.81 21.43
CA HIS A 90 -6.68 -4.51 21.24
C HIS A 90 -6.53 -5.07 19.81
N ARG A 91 -7.54 -4.91 18.95
CA ARG A 91 -7.38 -5.15 17.52
C ARG A 91 -6.90 -3.86 16.89
N PHE A 92 -5.74 -3.89 16.26
CA PHE A 92 -5.37 -2.93 15.20
C PHE A 92 -6.32 -3.04 13.97
N ALA A 93 -7.52 -3.61 14.13
CA ALA A 93 -8.65 -3.38 13.25
C ALA A 93 -9.18 -1.97 13.54
N ALA A 94 -8.36 -0.97 13.23
CA ALA A 94 -8.70 0.45 13.12
C ALA A 94 -9.95 0.87 13.92
N PRO A 95 -9.82 1.51 15.09
CA PRO A 95 -10.90 2.32 15.67
C PRO A 95 -11.24 3.57 14.81
N TYR A 96 -10.84 3.56 13.53
CA TYR A 96 -11.15 4.57 12.54
C TYR A 96 -12.44 4.16 11.86
N SER A 97 -13.34 5.12 11.64
CA SER A 97 -14.60 4.89 10.94
C SER A 97 -14.33 4.47 9.49
N GLN A 98 -14.12 3.17 9.27
CA GLN A 98 -13.86 2.68 7.93
C GLN A 98 -15.18 2.63 7.17
N ARG A 99 -15.23 3.32 6.03
CA ARG A 99 -16.41 3.27 5.18
C ARG A 99 -16.21 2.18 4.13
N ARG A 100 -17.06 1.15 4.18
CA ARG A 100 -17.13 0.18 3.09
C ARG A 100 -17.60 0.89 1.83
N LEU A 101 -16.83 0.78 0.75
CA LEU A 101 -17.15 1.45 -0.50
C LEU A 101 -17.95 0.54 -1.42
N ARG A 102 -18.75 1.16 -2.29
CA ARG A 102 -19.43 0.49 -3.40
C ARG A 102 -18.65 0.76 -4.70
N ASP A 103 -19.02 0.07 -5.77
CA ASP A 103 -18.52 0.29 -7.13
C ASP A 103 -16.98 0.40 -7.26
N ARG A 104 -16.31 -0.75 -7.40
CA ARG A 104 -14.86 -0.79 -7.66
C ARG A 104 -14.56 -0.35 -9.09
N LEU A 105 -13.73 0.67 -9.25
CA LEU A 105 -13.20 1.08 -10.54
C LEU A 105 -11.98 0.26 -10.92
N ILE A 106 -11.99 -0.28 -12.14
CA ILE A 106 -10.78 -0.79 -12.79
C ILE A 106 -10.07 0.42 -13.40
N THR A 107 -9.13 1.00 -12.66
CA THR A 107 -8.31 2.08 -13.19
C THR A 107 -7.34 1.55 -14.24
N ARG A 108 -7.24 2.24 -15.39
CA ARG A 108 -6.14 2.05 -16.36
C ARG A 108 -4.90 2.87 -16.01
N ARG A 109 -4.91 3.59 -14.90
CA ARG A 109 -3.78 4.40 -14.42
C ARG A 109 -3.00 3.68 -13.33
N THR A 110 -1.71 3.93 -13.34
CA THR A 110 -0.77 3.44 -12.33
C THR A 110 -1.04 4.13 -10.99
N ILE A 111 -1.22 3.36 -9.92
CA ILE A 111 -1.46 3.90 -8.57
C ILE A 111 -0.12 3.97 -7.83
N PRO A 112 0.38 5.17 -7.50
CA PRO A 112 1.55 5.30 -6.65
C PRO A 112 1.18 4.99 -5.18
N PHE A 113 1.95 4.11 -4.56
CA PHE A 113 1.79 3.73 -3.15
C PHE A 113 3.08 4.04 -2.40
N MET A 114 2.97 4.65 -1.23
CA MET A 114 4.12 4.99 -0.40
C MET A 114 4.01 4.29 0.95
N PHE A 115 5.13 3.71 1.39
CA PHE A 115 5.34 3.22 2.73
C PHE A 115 6.18 4.25 3.49
N MET A 116 5.71 4.66 4.66
CA MET A 116 6.46 5.62 5.50
C MET A 116 7.52 4.87 6.31
N ASP A 117 8.70 5.48 6.40
CA ASP A 117 9.81 5.14 7.30
C ASP A 117 10.33 3.70 7.27
N THR A 118 9.98 2.96 6.21
CA THR A 118 10.49 1.61 5.97
C THR A 118 10.90 1.44 4.51
N ASN A 119 12.14 0.98 4.32
CA ASN A 119 12.59 0.49 3.03
C ASN A 119 12.19 -0.98 2.91
N PHE A 120 11.52 -1.32 1.82
CA PHE A 120 11.13 -2.69 1.55
C PHE A 120 11.86 -3.23 0.32
N SER A 121 12.00 -4.56 0.28
CA SER A 121 12.64 -5.27 -0.81
C SER A 121 11.58 -5.90 -1.73
N TRP A 122 11.71 -5.63 -3.03
CA TRP A 122 10.84 -6.19 -4.06
C TRP A 122 11.06 -7.69 -4.21
N TRP A 123 10.01 -8.51 -4.05
CA TRP A 123 10.11 -9.96 -4.22
C TRP A 123 9.54 -10.44 -5.56
N GLU A 124 8.33 -10.00 -5.93
CA GLU A 124 7.65 -10.53 -7.11
C GLU A 124 6.65 -9.53 -7.69
N LYS A 125 6.47 -9.55 -9.01
CA LYS A 125 5.42 -8.83 -9.72
C LYS A 125 4.77 -9.79 -10.71
N ARG A 126 3.44 -9.84 -10.74
CA ARG A 126 2.68 -10.66 -11.69
C ARG A 126 1.51 -9.89 -12.26
N LEU A 127 1.19 -10.14 -13.52
CA LEU A 127 -0.11 -9.78 -14.08
C LEU A 127 -1.17 -10.71 -13.48
N GLY A 128 -2.32 -10.14 -13.13
CA GLY A 128 -3.43 -10.84 -12.47
C GLY A 128 -3.31 -10.92 -10.94
N THR A 129 -4.20 -11.71 -10.35
CA THR A 129 -4.32 -11.91 -8.90
C THR A 129 -3.03 -12.47 -8.30
N LEU A 130 -2.64 -11.96 -7.13
CA LEU A 130 -1.47 -12.48 -6.42
C LEU A 130 -1.76 -13.91 -5.95
N ILE A 131 -1.06 -14.88 -6.56
CA ILE A 131 -1.03 -16.25 -6.05
C ILE A 131 0.27 -16.37 -5.25
N LEU A 132 0.16 -16.38 -3.92
CA LEU A 132 1.31 -16.65 -3.07
C LEU A 132 1.65 -18.15 -3.18
N PRO A 133 2.83 -18.54 -3.70
CA PRO A 133 3.21 -19.94 -3.75
C PRO A 133 3.23 -20.52 -2.32
N ARG A 134 2.63 -21.71 -2.15
CA ARG A 134 2.65 -22.45 -0.88
C ARG A 134 4.05 -22.97 -0.54
N THR A 135 4.92 -23.13 -1.53
CA THR A 135 6.29 -23.63 -1.37
C THR A 135 7.33 -22.53 -1.58
N ARG A 136 8.49 -22.69 -0.92
CA ARG A 136 9.68 -21.86 -1.13
C ARG A 136 10.16 -22.07 -2.57
N VAL A 137 9.72 -21.23 -3.50
CA VAL A 137 10.37 -21.14 -4.82
C VAL A 137 11.72 -20.48 -4.59
N SER A 138 12.80 -21.19 -4.91
CA SER A 138 14.15 -20.65 -4.99
C SER A 138 14.18 -19.61 -6.10
N ILE A 139 14.20 -18.32 -5.74
CA ILE A 139 14.28 -17.22 -6.68
C ILE A 139 15.60 -16.49 -6.46
N ILE A 140 16.24 -16.15 -7.58
CA ILE A 140 17.56 -15.52 -7.72
C ILE A 140 17.63 -14.23 -6.86
N TRP A 141 18.49 -14.27 -5.84
CA TRP A 141 18.69 -13.24 -4.81
C TRP A 141 19.29 -11.91 -5.30
N LEU A 142 19.57 -11.77 -6.61
CA LEU A 142 20.39 -10.69 -7.17
C LEU A 142 19.61 -9.49 -7.72
N THR A 143 18.28 -9.46 -7.60
CA THR A 143 17.45 -8.44 -8.31
C THR A 143 16.61 -7.54 -7.41
N HIS A 144 16.83 -7.56 -6.10
CA HIS A 144 16.03 -6.78 -5.16
C HIS A 144 16.29 -5.27 -5.32
N ARG A 145 15.21 -4.50 -5.50
CA ARG A 145 15.24 -3.04 -5.35
C ARG A 145 14.83 -2.70 -3.91
N LYS A 146 15.45 -1.68 -3.33
CA LYS A 146 14.98 -1.03 -2.08
C LYS A 146 14.30 0.29 -2.44
N GLY A 147 13.29 0.69 -1.67
CA GLY A 147 12.67 2.00 -1.79
C GLY A 147 11.48 2.17 -0.86
N THR A 148 10.92 3.37 -0.86
CA THR A 148 9.76 3.79 -0.04
C THR A 148 8.49 3.97 -0.87
N ARG A 149 8.61 4.08 -2.20
CA ARG A 149 7.50 4.29 -3.13
C ARG A 149 7.44 3.23 -4.21
N TRP A 150 6.22 2.81 -4.51
CA TRP A 150 5.90 1.99 -5.67
C TRP A 150 4.87 2.63 -6.58
N ARG A 151 4.80 2.12 -7.81
CA ARG A 151 3.80 2.45 -8.81
C ARG A 151 3.15 1.14 -9.28
N PHE A 152 1.94 0.85 -8.79
CA PHE A 152 1.17 -0.33 -9.18
C PHE A 152 0.55 -0.13 -10.56
N ARG A 153 0.92 -0.96 -11.53
CA ARG A 153 0.25 -0.97 -12.84
C ARG A 153 -1.15 -1.59 -12.72
N PRO A 154 -2.12 -1.17 -13.56
CA PRO A 154 -3.42 -1.81 -13.65
C PRO A 154 -3.30 -3.33 -13.81
N GLY A 155 -4.06 -4.08 -13.01
CA GLY A 155 -4.09 -5.54 -13.08
C GLY A 155 -2.78 -6.23 -12.69
N VAL A 156 -1.82 -5.52 -12.09
CA VAL A 156 -0.57 -6.12 -11.59
C VAL A 156 -0.63 -6.28 -10.09
N SER A 157 -0.33 -7.48 -9.62
CA SER A 157 -0.03 -7.77 -8.22
C SER A 157 1.48 -7.68 -7.97
N ALA A 158 1.85 -7.31 -6.74
CA ALA A 158 3.24 -7.33 -6.31
C ALA A 158 3.34 -7.83 -4.87
N ALA A 159 4.47 -8.46 -4.57
CA ALA A 159 4.83 -8.89 -3.22
C ALA A 159 6.12 -8.19 -2.80
N ILE A 160 6.11 -7.71 -1.55
CA ILE A 160 7.24 -7.03 -0.92
C ILE A 160 7.58 -7.72 0.39
N ARG A 161 8.82 -7.55 0.84
CA ARG A 161 9.27 -7.99 2.16
C ARG A 161 10.00 -6.85 2.85
N PHE A 162 9.71 -6.65 4.13
CA PHE A 162 10.40 -5.68 4.98
C PHE A 162 10.49 -6.24 6.40
N LYS A 163 11.43 -5.70 7.18
CA LYS A 163 11.59 -6.05 8.59
C LYS A 163 10.99 -4.91 9.41
N VAL A 164 10.12 -5.23 10.36
CA VAL A 164 9.55 -4.24 11.29
C VAL A 164 10.54 -4.09 12.44
N ASN A 165 11.38 -3.05 12.38
CA ASN A 165 12.39 -2.76 13.40
C ASN A 165 12.14 -1.45 14.13
N ASN A 166 11.15 -0.67 13.71
CA ASN A 166 10.92 0.67 14.23
C ASN A 166 9.55 0.71 14.94
N PRO A 167 9.52 0.91 16.28
CA PRO A 167 8.32 0.72 17.10
C PRO A 167 7.32 1.89 17.08
N GLU A 168 7.28 2.71 16.03
CA GLU A 168 6.34 3.84 15.91
C GLU A 168 5.09 3.48 15.09
N VAL A 169 4.21 4.46 14.91
CA VAL A 169 2.99 4.37 14.09
C VAL A 169 3.29 4.84 12.67
N TRP A 170 3.10 3.97 11.68
CA TRP A 170 3.34 4.24 10.26
C TRP A 170 2.03 4.37 9.48
N ILE A 171 1.97 5.32 8.54
CA ILE A 171 0.82 5.48 7.64
C ILE A 171 1.23 5.16 6.20
N ASP A 172 0.70 4.07 5.67
CA ASP A 172 0.86 3.73 4.27
C ASP A 172 -0.33 4.27 3.47
N HIS A 173 -0.05 4.98 2.38
CA HIS A 173 -1.10 5.67 1.63
C HIS A 173 -0.85 5.72 0.13
N ILE A 174 -1.94 5.93 -0.60
CA ILE A 174 -1.93 6.20 -2.04
C ILE A 174 -1.67 7.69 -2.23
N LEU A 175 -0.74 8.03 -3.11
CA LEU A 175 -0.49 9.44 -3.44
C LEU A 175 -1.52 9.92 -4.48
N PRO A 176 -2.01 11.16 -4.36
CA PRO A 176 -2.80 11.78 -5.42
C PRO A 176 -1.97 11.84 -6.72
N SER A 177 -2.61 11.55 -7.85
CA SER A 177 -2.03 11.58 -9.19
C SER A 177 -2.13 12.93 -9.84
#